data_AF-A0A1D2R1P0-F1
#
_entry.id   AF-A0A1D2R1P0-F1
#
_cell.length_a   1.000
_cell.length_b   1.000
_cell.length_c   1.000
_cell.angle_alpha   90.00
_cell.angle_beta   90.00
_cell.angle_gamma   90.00
#
_symmetry.space_group_name_H-M   'P 1'
#
loop_
_entity.id
_entity.type
_entity.pdbx_description
1 polymer ?
#
loop_
_entity_poly.entity_id
_entity_poly.type
_entity_poly.pdbx_seq_one_letter_code
_entity_poly.pdbx_strand_id
1 'polypeptide(L)' 'MNELSINIGMPKQAAKICCEAMGVEIDAVGDEMQRSSVGVACDEGGLNLHITAKDLNALRAALNTYFRWVVMCCDVVR' A
#
# COMPACT_ATOMS: atom_id res chain seq x y z
N MET A 1 12.22 12.11 -8.97
CA MET A 1 11.61 11.03 -8.18
C MET A 1 10.14 11.37 -8.07
N ASN A 2 9.24 10.42 -8.34
CA ASN A 2 7.81 10.64 -8.37
C ASN A 2 7.20 10.07 -7.09
N GLU A 3 6.16 10.71 -6.59
CA GLU A 3 5.48 10.32 -5.35
C GLU A 3 3.97 10.33 -5.53
N LEU A 4 3.30 9.46 -4.78
CA LEU A 4 1.85 9.36 -4.74
C LEU A 4 1.41 8.99 -3.33
N SER A 5 0.52 9.80 -2.77
CA SER A 5 -0.13 9.53 -1.49
C SER A 5 -1.61 9.24 -1.72
N ILE A 6 -2.10 8.15 -1.13
CA ILE A 6 -3.47 7.66 -1.30
C ILE A 6 -4.07 7.45 0.07
N ASN A 7 -5.23 8.05 0.31
CA ASN A 7 -6.04 7.80 1.48
C ASN A 7 -7.28 7.00 1.04
N ILE A 8 -7.50 5.86 1.67
CA ILE A 8 -8.62 4.97 1.38
C ILE A 8 -9.49 4.91 2.63
N GLY A 9 -10.65 5.57 2.56
CA GLY A 9 -11.64 5.57 3.63
C GLY A 9 -12.22 4.17 3.85
N MET A 10 -12.06 3.64 5.06
CA MET A 10 -12.62 2.35 5.46
C MET A 10 -12.75 2.26 7.00
N PRO A 11 -13.57 1.33 7.53
CA PRO A 11 -13.70 1.16 8.98
C PRO A 11 -12.34 0.90 9.66
N LYS A 12 -12.12 1.49 10.83
CA LYS A 12 -10.86 1.41 11.61
C LYS A 12 -10.33 -0.02 11.78
N GLN A 13 -11.22 -0.98 12.04
CA GLN A 13 -10.83 -2.38 12.20
C GLN A 13 -10.34 -3.00 10.89
N ALA A 14 -10.99 -2.71 9.77
CA ALA A 14 -10.56 -3.15 8.46
C ALA A 14 -9.24 -2.50 8.05
N ALA A 15 -9.08 -1.20 8.30
CA ALA A 15 -7.83 -0.47 8.05
C ALA A 15 -6.64 -1.09 8.80
N LYS A 16 -6.85 -1.43 10.08
CA LYS A 16 -5.83 -2.08 10.91
C LYS A 16 -5.42 -3.45 10.34
N ILE A 17 -6.40 -4.30 10.00
CA ILE A 17 -6.13 -5.63 9.44
C ILE A 17 -5.38 -5.50 8.10
N CYS A 18 -5.81 -4.59 7.21
CA CYS A 18 -5.15 -4.36 5.94
C CYS A 18 -3.71 -3.87 6.15
N CYS A 19 -3.49 -2.92 7.06
CA CYS A 19 -2.17 -2.37 7.35
C CYS A 19 -1.20 -3.43 7.87
N GLU A 20 -1.65 -4.27 8.81
CA GLU A 20 -0.84 -5.35 9.38
C GLU A 20 -0.51 -6.42 8.32
N ALA A 21 -1.51 -6.87 7.54
CA ALA A 21 -1.31 -7.86 6.50
C ALA A 21 -0.37 -7.37 5.39
N MET A 22 -0.58 -6.14 4.91
CA MET A 22 0.28 -5.56 3.87
C MET A 22 1.69 -5.26 4.38
N GLY A 23 1.84 -4.85 5.65
CA GLY A 23 3.15 -4.57 6.24
C GLY A 23 4.09 -5.77 6.16
N VAL A 24 3.58 -6.98 6.46
CA VAL A 24 4.36 -8.22 6.37
C VAL A 24 4.87 -8.48 4.95
N GLU A 25 4.02 -8.29 3.94
CA GLU A 25 4.39 -8.49 2.54
C GLU A 25 5.39 -7.43 2.05
N ILE A 26 5.22 -6.17 2.47
CA ILE A 26 6.15 -5.08 2.11
C ILE A 26 7.54 -5.36 2.70
N ASP A 27 7.61 -5.77 3.96
CA ASP A 27 8.87 -6.12 4.62
C ASP A 27 9.54 -7.34 3.96
N ALA A 28 8.76 -8.33 3.53
CA ALA A 28 9.24 -9.54 2.86
C ALA A 28 9.81 -9.28 1.46
N VAL A 29 9.32 -8.26 0.78
CA VAL A 29 9.70 -7.93 -0.60
C VAL A 29 11.12 -7.32 -0.70
N GLY A 30 11.68 -6.82 0.40
CA GLY A 30 13.08 -6.42 0.53
C GLY A 30 13.51 -5.20 -0.30
N ASP A 31 14.56 -4.52 0.15
CA ASP A 31 15.06 -3.24 -0.40
C ASP A 31 15.98 -3.40 -1.63
N GLU A 32 16.36 -4.64 -1.96
CA GLU A 32 17.37 -4.93 -2.97
C GLU A 32 16.78 -4.83 -4.40
N MET A 33 16.97 -3.66 -5.02
CA MET A 33 16.69 -3.32 -6.44
C MET A 33 15.29 -2.79 -6.78
N GLN A 34 14.47 -2.36 -5.82
CA GLN A 34 13.15 -1.85 -6.15
C GLN A 34 13.22 -0.48 -6.87
N ARG A 35 12.58 -0.37 -8.04
CA ARG A 35 12.39 0.92 -8.76
C ARG A 35 11.32 1.81 -8.08
N SER A 36 10.72 1.32 -7.01
CA SER A 36 9.66 1.95 -6.22
C SER A 36 9.69 1.48 -4.77
N SER A 37 9.32 2.32 -3.82
CA SER A 37 9.10 1.94 -2.42
C SER A 37 7.68 2.29 -2.00
N VAL A 38 7.13 1.59 -1.03
CA VAL A 38 5.82 1.89 -0.44
C VAL A 38 5.93 1.94 1.08
N GLY A 39 5.28 2.93 1.67
CA GLY A 39 4.91 2.94 3.08
C GLY A 39 3.40 2.70 3.21
N VAL A 40 3.02 1.88 4.19
CA VAL A 40 1.63 1.69 4.58
C VAL A 40 1.45 2.16 6.03
N ALA A 41 0.38 2.91 6.28
CA ALA A 41 -0.03 3.31 7.62
C ALA A 41 -1.56 3.27 7.71
N CYS A 42 -2.10 3.15 8.91
CA CYS A 42 -3.55 3.29 9.13
C CYS A 42 -3.83 4.22 10.30
N ASP A 43 -4.93 4.95 10.20
CA ASP A 43 -5.43 5.84 11.25
C ASP A 43 -6.96 5.70 11.39
N GLU A 44 -7.61 6.63 12.10
CA GLU A 44 -9.06 6.60 12.27
C GLU A 44 -9.85 6.88 10.98
N GLY A 45 -9.21 7.52 10.01
CA GLY A 45 -9.77 7.84 8.69
C GLY A 45 -9.62 6.72 7.67
N GLY A 46 -8.74 5.74 7.89
CA GLY A 46 -8.63 4.55 7.05
C GLY A 46 -7.19 4.11 6.80
N LEU A 47 -6.92 3.65 5.58
CA LEU A 47 -5.61 3.18 5.15
C LEU A 47 -4.90 4.27 4.32
N ASN A 48 -3.65 4.53 4.64
CA ASN A 48 -2.77 5.47 3.96
C ASN A 48 -1.65 4.70 3.26
N LEU A 49 -1.50 4.92 1.96
CA LEU A 49 -0.39 4.39 1.16
C LEU A 49 0.45 5.56 0.66
N HIS A 50 1.77 5.46 0.81
CA HIS A 50 2.72 6.39 0.25
C HIS A 50 3.69 5.65 -0.66
N ILE A 51 3.63 5.92 -1.97
CA ILE A 51 4.44 5.24 -2.98
C ILE A 51 5.44 6.23 -3.55
N THR A 52 6.71 5.86 -3.56
CA THR A 52 7.77 6.59 -4.26
C THR A 52 8.30 5.74 -5.41
N ALA A 53 8.68 6.36 -6.52
CA ALA A 53 9.22 5.65 -7.68
C ALA A 53 10.16 6.50 -8.53
N LYS A 54 11.07 5.86 -9.27
CA LYS A 54 12.05 6.54 -10.13
C LYS A 54 11.39 7.26 -11.32
N ASP A 55 10.33 6.69 -11.89
CA ASP A 55 9.61 7.21 -13.05
C ASP A 55 8.10 6.89 -12.96
N LEU A 56 7.30 7.49 -13.85
CA LEU A 56 5.84 7.32 -13.85
C LEU A 56 5.40 5.89 -14.20
N ASN A 57 6.18 5.15 -14.99
CA ASN A 57 5.86 3.76 -15.33
C ASN A 57 6.01 2.86 -14.10
N ALA A 58 7.10 3.04 -13.34
CA ALA A 58 7.31 2.38 -12.07
C ALA A 58 6.25 2.77 -11.03
N LEU A 59 5.87 4.05 -10.97
CA LEU A 59 4.79 4.51 -10.07
C LEU A 59 3.45 3.84 -10.39
N ARG A 60 3.08 3.79 -11.68
CA ARG A 60 1.84 3.13 -12.14
C ARG A 60 1.87 1.62 -11.85
N ALA A 61 3.01 0.98 -12.03
CA ALA A 61 3.17 -0.44 -11.73
C ALA A 61 3.01 -0.71 -10.22
N ALA A 62 3.72 0.05 -9.38
CA ALA A 62 3.64 -0.03 -7.93
C ALA A 62 2.20 0.23 -7.42
N LEU A 63 1.56 1.30 -7.90
CA LEU A 63 0.16 1.60 -7.61
C LEU A 63 -0.74 0.40 -7.88
N ASN A 64 -0.66 -0.17 -9.09
CA ASN A 64 -1.51 -1.29 -9.47
C ASN A 64 -1.27 -2.53 -8.59
N THR A 65 -0.03 -2.78 -8.18
CA THR A 65 0.29 -3.90 -7.29
C THR A 65 -0.33 -3.70 -5.90
N TYR A 66 -0.02 -2.58 -5.25
CA TYR A 66 -0.48 -2.35 -3.88
C TYR A 66 -1.99 -2.14 -3.79
N PHE A 67 -2.62 -1.54 -4.82
CA PHE A 67 -4.07 -1.39 -4.84
C PHE A 67 -4.78 -2.75 -4.99
N ARG A 68 -4.22 -3.71 -5.73
CA ARG A 68 -4.75 -5.08 -5.78
C ARG A 68 -4.66 -5.78 -4.43
N TRP A 69 -3.60 -5.52 -3.66
CA TRP A 69 -3.47 -6.07 -2.31
C TRP A 69 -4.53 -5.50 -1.37
N VAL A 70 -4.77 -4.19 -1.43
CA VAL A 70 -5.87 -3.57 -0.67
C VAL A 70 -7.22 -4.23 -1.00
N VAL A 71 -7.53 -4.38 -2.30
CA VAL A 71 -8.78 -5.02 -2.73
C VAL A 71 -8.87 -6.45 -2.18
N MET A 72 -7.78 -7.23 -2.25
CA MET A 72 -7.74 -8.57 -1.67
C MET A 72 -8.02 -8.55 -0.16
N CYS A 73 -7.38 -7.66 0.61
CA CYS A 73 -7.64 -7.54 2.03
C CYS A 73 -9.10 -7.16 2.31
N CYS A 74 -9.67 -6.24 1.53
CA CYS A 74 -11.07 -5.85 1.66
C CYS A 74 -12.05 -7.01 1.37
N ASP A 75 -11.72 -7.90 0.43
CA ASP A 75 -12.56 -9.05 0.11
C ASP A 75 -12.52 -10.13 1.21
N VAL A 76 -11.40 -10.27 1.93
CA VAL A 76 -11.25 -11.24 3.03
C VAL A 76 -11.85 -10.72 4.34
N VAL A 77 -11.83 -9.41 4.58
CA VAL A 77 -12.33 -8.78 5.82
C VAL A 77 -13.86 -8.62 5.82
N ARG A 78 -14.52 -8.89 4.69
CA ARG A 78 -15.98 -8.80 4.52
C ARG A 78 -16.75 -9.93 5.22
#